data_AF-A0A9E5UU13-F1
#
_entry.id   AF-A0A9E5UU13-F1
#
_cell.length_a   1.000
_cell.length_b   1.000
_cell.length_c   1.000
_cell.angle_alpha   90.00
_cell.angle_beta   90.00
_cell.angle_gamma   90.00
#
_symmetry.space_group_name_H-M   'P 1'
#
loop_
_entity.id
_entity.type
_entity.pdbx_description
1 polymer ?
#
loop_
_entity_poly.entity_id
_entity_poly.type
_entity_poly.pdbx_seq_one_letter_code
_entity_poly.pdbx_strand_id
1 'polypeptide(L)'
;MTIATGAIWARPTWGTFWTWDPRLTTIAIMWLTYAAYLFLRSAVEDPGQRKRFASIYGILAFSSVILTVVIIRLRPDVIHPVVAGPSVTSDSAVGDFNLTPRIAQTVLFNMVAYVLLAVALLWERMRLEARLERLQARKSELLSQL
;
A
#
# COMPACT_ATOMS: atom_id res chain seq x y z
N MET A 1 -8.42 -2.94 2.30
CA MET A 1 -9.16 -3.58 1.20
C MET A 1 -8.47 -4.83 0.68
N THR A 2 -7.16 -4.82 0.43
CA THR A 2 -6.44 -5.95 -0.20
C THR A 2 -6.55 -7.29 0.52
N ILE A 3 -6.45 -7.35 1.86
CA ILE A 3 -6.54 -8.63 2.61
C ILE A 3 -7.97 -9.20 2.57
N ALA A 4 -8.99 -8.39 2.84
CA ALA A 4 -10.37 -8.86 2.89
C ALA A 4 -10.86 -9.35 1.52
N THR A 5 -10.62 -8.58 0.45
CA THR A 5 -10.99 -9.00 -0.91
C THR A 5 -10.17 -10.21 -1.37
N GLY A 6 -8.89 -10.29 -0.96
CA GLY A 6 -8.04 -11.45 -1.22
C GLY A 6 -8.55 -12.72 -0.55
N ALA A 7 -8.94 -12.65 0.72
CA ALA A 7 -9.49 -13.79 1.46
C ALA A 7 -10.80 -14.31 0.83
N ILE A 8 -11.69 -13.40 0.39
CA ILE A 8 -12.93 -13.77 -0.31
C ILE A 8 -12.62 -14.54 -1.61
N TRP A 9 -11.61 -14.10 -2.37
CA TRP A 9 -11.17 -14.77 -3.60
C TRP A 9 -10.39 -16.08 -3.35
N ALA A 10 -9.72 -16.21 -2.19
CA ALA A 10 -8.99 -17.41 -1.82
C ALA A 10 -9.91 -18.64 -1.68
N ARG A 11 -11.13 -18.46 -1.16
CA ARG A 11 -12.08 -19.57 -0.96
C ARG A 11 -12.44 -20.33 -2.24
N PRO A 12 -12.89 -19.69 -3.34
CA PRO A 12 -13.18 -20.40 -4.58
C PRO A 12 -11.93 -20.95 -5.30
N THR A 13 -10.75 -20.38 -5.05
CA THR A 13 -9.51 -20.77 -5.76
C THR A 13 -8.74 -21.90 -5.07
N TRP A 14 -8.68 -21.86 -3.73
CA TRP A 14 -7.84 -22.74 -2.92
C TRP A 14 -8.61 -23.49 -1.82
N GLY A 15 -9.94 -23.31 -1.74
CA GLY A 15 -10.79 -24.01 -0.77
C GLY A 15 -10.73 -23.46 0.65
N THR A 16 -9.98 -22.39 0.92
CA THR A 16 -9.85 -21.76 2.24
C THR A 16 -9.79 -20.24 2.13
N PHE A 17 -10.28 -19.53 3.14
CA PHE A 17 -10.19 -18.07 3.22
C PHE A 17 -8.79 -17.57 3.62
N TRP A 18 -8.05 -18.39 4.36
CA TRP A 18 -6.75 -18.00 4.90
C TRP A 18 -5.88 -19.22 5.19
N THR A 19 -4.58 -19.07 4.96
CA THR A 19 -3.54 -19.99 5.39
C THR A 19 -2.46 -19.21 6.13
N TRP A 20 -1.87 -19.83 7.15
CA TRP A 20 -0.77 -19.23 7.92
C TRP A 20 0.58 -19.49 7.27
N ASP A 21 0.66 -19.32 5.95
CA ASP A 21 1.92 -19.44 5.23
C ASP A 21 2.76 -18.15 5.36
N PRO A 22 4.08 -18.20 5.07
CA PRO A 22 4.95 -17.04 5.20
C PRO A 22 4.57 -15.84 4.33
N ARG A 23 3.97 -16.02 3.14
CA ARG A 23 3.56 -14.89 2.28
C ARG A 23 2.34 -14.18 2.87
N LEU A 24 1.32 -14.93 3.26
CA LEU A 24 0.11 -14.35 3.86
C LEU A 24 0.38 -13.76 5.25
N THR A 25 1.27 -14.38 6.03
CA THR A 25 1.62 -13.85 7.35
C THR A 25 2.41 -12.54 7.25
N THR A 26 3.38 -12.43 6.33
CA THR A 26 4.16 -11.20 6.16
C THR A 26 3.33 -10.04 5.61
N ILE A 27 2.40 -10.28 4.68
CA ILE A 27 1.49 -9.22 4.22
C ILE A 27 0.53 -8.76 5.33
N ALA A 28 0.08 -9.66 6.21
CA ALA A 28 -0.72 -9.31 7.38
C ALA A 28 0.08 -8.45 8.38
N ILE A 29 1.33 -8.83 8.67
CA ILE A 29 2.24 -8.03 9.50
C ILE A 29 2.43 -6.64 8.89
N MET A 30 2.74 -6.55 7.60
CA MET A 30 2.87 -5.28 6.89
C MET A 30 1.60 -4.44 7.03
N TRP A 31 0.42 -5.04 6.85
CA TRP A 31 -0.86 -4.34 7.02
C TRP A 31 -1.02 -3.75 8.43
N LEU A 32 -0.71 -4.52 9.46
CA LEU A 32 -0.76 -4.06 10.85
C LEU A 32 0.28 -2.98 11.14
N THR A 33 1.49 -3.09 10.57
CA THR A 33 2.52 -2.05 10.67
C THR A 33 2.03 -0.73 10.07
N TYR A 34 1.40 -0.74 8.90
CA TYR A 34 0.84 0.48 8.30
C TYR A 34 -0.41 0.98 9.04
N ALA A 35 -1.23 0.10 9.63
CA ALA A 35 -2.34 0.52 10.49
C ALA A 35 -1.82 1.24 11.75
N ALA A 36 -0.79 0.69 12.40
CA ALA A 36 -0.13 1.31 13.55
C ALA A 36 0.54 2.65 13.17
N TYR A 37 1.14 2.76 11.98
CA TYR A 37 1.65 4.02 11.45
C TYR A 37 0.58 5.11 11.40
N LEU A 38 -0.60 4.80 10.87
CA LEU A 38 -1.70 5.76 10.75
C LEU A 38 -2.22 6.17 12.13
N PHE A 39 -2.36 5.20 13.05
CA PHE A 39 -2.75 5.46 14.45
C PHE A 39 -1.76 6.40 15.15
N LEU A 40 -0.47 6.09 15.07
CA LEU A 40 0.60 6.92 15.64
C LEU A 40 0.54 8.35 15.08
N ARG A 41 0.39 8.49 13.76
CA ARG A 41 0.32 9.80 13.11
C ARG A 41 -0.91 10.60 13.53
N SER A 42 -2.05 9.94 13.80
CA SER A 42 -3.25 10.62 14.31
C SER A 42 -3.18 10.97 15.80
N ALA A 43 -2.48 10.16 16.61
CA ALA A 43 -2.44 10.31 18.06
C ALA A 43 -1.50 11.41 18.56
N VAL A 44 -0.50 11.80 17.76
CA VAL A 44 0.46 12.85 18.14
C VAL A 44 -0.09 14.23 17.76
N GLU A 45 -0.39 15.04 18.77
CA GLU A 45 -0.95 16.40 18.60
C GLU A 45 0.10 17.40 18.12
N ASP A 46 1.30 17.38 18.71
CA ASP A 46 2.37 18.32 18.36
C ASP A 46 2.84 18.10 16.90
N PRO A 47 2.69 19.10 16.01
CA PRO A 47 3.04 18.97 14.60
C PRO A 47 4.52 18.63 14.38
N GLY A 48 5.42 19.11 15.24
CA GLY A 48 6.86 18.86 15.15
C GLY A 48 7.22 17.41 15.45
N GLN A 49 6.79 16.91 16.61
CA GLN A 49 6.96 15.51 17.01
C GLN A 49 6.25 14.55 16.06
N ARG A 50 5.02 14.88 15.63
CA ARG A 50 4.28 14.06 14.66
C ARG A 50 5.08 13.83 13.38
N LYS A 51 5.69 14.87 12.83
CA LYS A 51 6.53 14.77 11.62
C LYS A 51 7.73 13.84 11.84
N ARG A 52 8.42 13.98 12.98
CA ARG A 52 9.61 13.17 13.33
C ARG A 52 9.27 11.70 13.57
N PHE A 53 8.27 11.41 14.40
CA PHE A 53 7.87 10.02 14.65
C PHE A 53 7.31 9.36 13.40
N ALA A 54 6.52 10.09 12.59
CA ALA A 54 6.02 9.56 11.34
C ALA A 54 7.14 9.27 10.33
N SER A 55 8.19 10.09 10.22
CA SER A 55 9.28 9.78 9.27
C SER A 55 10.05 8.54 9.69
N ILE A 56 10.42 8.43 10.97
CA ILE A 56 11.15 7.28 11.51
C ILE A 56 10.34 6.00 11.36
N TYR A 57 9.08 6.01 11.83
CA TYR A 57 8.21 4.85 11.71
C TYR A 57 7.96 4.48 10.25
N GLY A 58 7.79 5.47 9.37
CA GLY A 58 7.59 5.21 7.94
C GLY A 58 8.75 4.45 7.28
N ILE A 59 9.99 4.77 7.65
CA ILE A 59 11.18 4.04 7.19
C ILE A 59 11.15 2.59 7.71
N LEU A 60 10.82 2.40 8.98
CA LEU A 60 10.68 1.05 9.56
C LEU A 60 9.55 0.26 8.89
N ALA A 61 8.40 0.90 8.64
CA ALA A 61 7.27 0.28 7.95
C ALA A 61 7.65 -0.15 6.53
N PHE A 62 8.46 0.63 5.81
CA PHE A 62 8.94 0.26 4.48
C PHE A 62 9.77 -1.03 4.48
N SER A 63 10.50 -1.34 5.56
CA SER A 63 11.23 -2.62 5.67
C SER A 63 10.31 -3.84 5.56
N SER A 64 9.05 -3.73 6.02
CA SER A 64 8.05 -4.81 5.89
C SER A 64 7.64 -5.09 4.44
N VAL A 65 7.74 -4.08 3.56
CA VAL A 65 7.54 -4.24 2.11
C VAL A 65 8.66 -5.10 1.52
N ILE A 66 9.90 -4.77 1.86
CA ILE A 66 11.09 -5.53 1.41
C ILE A 66 10.98 -6.98 1.89
N LEU A 67 10.65 -7.19 3.17
CA LEU A 67 10.45 -8.52 3.74
C LEU A 67 9.40 -9.33 2.97
N THR A 68 8.26 -8.70 2.64
CA THR A 68 7.17 -9.34 1.89
C THR A 68 7.60 -9.71 0.46
N VAL A 69 8.42 -8.89 -0.20
CA VAL A 69 8.96 -9.21 -1.53
C VAL A 69 9.99 -10.34 -1.46
N VAL A 70 10.85 -10.34 -0.45
CA VAL A 70 11.90 -11.34 -0.27
C VAL A 70 11.30 -12.71 0.06
N ILE A 71 10.30 -12.79 0.94
CA ILE A 71 9.71 -14.08 1.35
C ILE A 71 9.08 -14.84 0.17
N ILE A 72 8.57 -14.11 -0.83
CA ILE A 72 8.01 -14.68 -2.06
C ILE A 72 9.05 -15.52 -2.79
N ARG A 73 10.33 -15.10 -2.78
CA ARG A 73 11.44 -15.79 -3.45
C ARG A 73 12.07 -16.86 -2.57
N LEU A 74 12.09 -16.66 -1.26
CA LEU A 74 12.67 -17.61 -0.30
C LEU A 74 11.76 -18.81 -0.02
N ARG A 75 10.43 -18.60 -0.04
CA ARG A 75 9.41 -19.62 0.25
C ARG A 75 8.47 -19.78 -0.94
N PRO A 76 8.95 -20.39 -2.04
CA PRO A 76 8.12 -20.72 -3.20
C PRO A 76 7.24 -21.96 -2.96
N ASP A 77 7.49 -22.72 -1.89
CA ASP A 77 6.80 -23.95 -1.47
C ASP A 77 5.40 -23.74 -0.87
N VAL A 78 4.75 -22.62 -1.19
CA VAL A 78 3.42 -22.25 -0.69
C VAL A 78 2.37 -22.34 -1.80
N ILE A 79 1.09 -22.19 -1.44
CA ILE A 79 -0.06 -22.29 -2.37
C ILE A 79 -0.06 -21.25 -3.52
N HIS A 80 0.94 -20.36 -3.59
CA HIS A 80 1.02 -19.29 -4.57
C HIS A 80 2.14 -19.57 -5.58
N PRO A 81 1.82 -19.73 -6.88
CA PRO A 81 2.84 -19.96 -7.90
C PRO A 81 3.80 -18.78 -8.02
N VAL A 82 5.06 -19.05 -8.39
CA VAL A 82 6.03 -18.03 -8.79
C VAL A 82 5.88 -17.79 -10.28
N VAL A 83 5.50 -16.56 -10.66
CA VAL A 83 5.15 -16.23 -12.05
C VAL A 83 6.29 -15.48 -12.77
N ALA A 84 7.25 -14.90 -12.04
CA ALA A 84 8.27 -14.03 -12.61
C ALA A 84 9.71 -14.44 -12.20
N GLY A 85 10.43 -14.99 -13.18
CA GLY A 85 11.86 -15.34 -13.09
C GLY A 85 12.23 -16.44 -12.08
N PRO A 86 13.53 -16.76 -11.97
CA PRO A 86 14.03 -17.80 -11.06
C PRO A 86 13.70 -17.52 -9.59
N SER A 87 13.52 -18.60 -8.82
CA SER A 87 13.39 -18.56 -7.36
C SER A 87 14.32 -19.58 -6.71
N VAL A 88 14.51 -19.50 -5.39
CA VAL A 88 15.51 -20.30 -4.66
C VAL A 88 15.36 -21.82 -4.86
N THR A 89 14.16 -22.29 -5.19
CA THR A 89 13.89 -23.73 -5.45
C THR A 89 13.49 -24.01 -6.90
N SER A 90 13.57 -23.04 -7.80
CA SER A 90 13.14 -23.18 -9.19
C SER A 90 14.11 -22.48 -10.14
N ASP A 91 15.23 -23.14 -10.43
CA ASP A 91 16.20 -22.73 -11.46
C ASP A 91 15.59 -22.75 -12.87
N SER A 92 14.50 -23.49 -13.06
CA SER A 92 13.80 -23.68 -14.34
C SER A 92 12.61 -22.74 -14.57
N ALA A 93 12.38 -21.74 -13.71
CA ALA A 93 11.27 -20.80 -13.88
C ALA A 93 11.60 -19.76 -14.97
N VAL A 94 11.35 -20.13 -16.24
CA VAL A 94 11.53 -19.30 -17.45
C VAL A 94 10.28 -18.43 -17.72
N GLY A 95 9.67 -17.88 -16.68
CA GLY A 95 8.49 -17.03 -16.81
C GLY A 95 8.86 -15.67 -17.39
N ASP A 96 8.57 -15.44 -18.67
CA ASP A 96 8.59 -14.12 -19.31
C ASP A 96 7.33 -13.32 -18.94
N PHE A 97 7.40 -11.99 -18.93
CA PHE A 97 6.24 -11.10 -18.77
C PHE A 97 5.44 -11.03 -20.08
N ASN A 98 5.07 -12.19 -20.62
CA ASN A 98 4.39 -12.30 -21.90
C ASN A 98 2.90 -11.97 -21.73
N LEU A 99 2.58 -10.68 -21.76
CA LEU A 99 1.21 -10.19 -21.72
C LEU A 99 0.62 -10.26 -23.13
N THR A 100 -0.35 -11.14 -23.34
CA THR A 100 -1.19 -11.11 -24.55
C THR A 100 -1.72 -9.69 -24.76
N PRO A 101 -1.78 -9.16 -26.00
CA PRO A 101 -2.19 -7.77 -26.26
C PRO A 101 -3.49 -7.35 -25.55
N ARG A 102 -4.46 -8.27 -25.43
CA ARG A 102 -5.71 -8.03 -24.68
C ARG A 102 -5.51 -7.79 -23.19
N ILE A 103 -4.64 -8.56 -22.54
CA ILE A 103 -4.34 -8.41 -21.11
C ILE A 103 -3.51 -7.12 -20.92
N ALA A 104 -2.55 -6.86 -21.80
CA ALA A 104 -1.75 -5.65 -21.78
C ALA A 104 -2.61 -4.38 -21.85
N GLN A 105 -3.63 -4.35 -22.74
CA GLN A 105 -4.57 -3.24 -22.83
C GLN A 105 -5.36 -3.03 -21.53
N THR A 106 -5.89 -4.10 -20.93
CA THR A 106 -6.62 -4.00 -19.65
C THR A 106 -5.73 -3.49 -18.53
N VAL A 107 -4.49 -4.00 -18.43
CA VAL A 107 -3.52 -3.54 -17.42
C VAL A 107 -3.17 -2.08 -17.64
N LEU A 108 -2.89 -1.66 -18.88
CA LEU A 108 -2.56 -0.27 -19.20
C LEU A 108 -3.70 0.68 -18.89
N PHE A 109 -4.92 0.34 -19.31
CA PHE A 109 -6.12 1.12 -19.01
C PHE A 109 -6.32 1.28 -17.50
N ASN A 110 -6.20 0.18 -16.75
CA ASN A 110 -6.34 0.19 -15.30
C ASN A 110 -5.26 1.04 -14.62
N MET A 111 -4.01 0.91 -15.07
CA MET A 111 -2.88 1.67 -14.52
C MET A 111 -3.05 3.17 -14.78
N VAL A 112 -3.43 3.57 -15.99
CA VAL A 112 -3.72 4.97 -16.33
C VAL A 112 -4.88 5.50 -15.48
N ALA A 113 -5.96 4.74 -15.34
CA ALA A 113 -7.11 5.13 -14.53
C ALA A 113 -6.72 5.36 -13.05
N TYR A 114 -5.92 4.46 -12.45
CA TYR A 114 -5.46 4.62 -11.08
C TYR A 114 -4.49 5.79 -10.90
N VAL A 115 -3.60 6.05 -11.88
CA VAL A 115 -2.72 7.23 -11.86
C VAL A 115 -3.55 8.51 -11.92
N LEU A 116 -4.51 8.60 -12.84
CA LEU A 116 -5.41 9.75 -12.95
C LEU A 116 -6.21 9.97 -11.67
N LEU A 117 -6.74 8.90 -11.08
CA LEU A 117 -7.43 8.96 -9.80
C LEU A 117 -6.51 9.47 -8.68
N ALA A 118 -5.29 8.94 -8.58
CA ALA A 118 -4.33 9.37 -7.57
C ALA A 118 -3.97 10.86 -7.72
N VAL A 119 -3.70 11.31 -8.95
CA VAL A 119 -3.43 12.71 -9.25
C VAL A 119 -4.63 13.59 -8.90
N ALA A 120 -5.85 13.18 -9.26
CA ALA A 120 -7.07 13.90 -8.92
C ALA A 120 -7.25 14.03 -7.39
N LEU A 121 -7.03 12.95 -6.63
CA LEU A 121 -7.13 12.97 -5.17
C LEU A 121 -6.05 13.85 -4.52
N LEU A 122 -4.81 13.82 -5.03
CA LEU A 122 -3.74 14.70 -4.56
C LEU A 122 -4.04 16.17 -4.88
N TRP A 123 -4.57 16.44 -6.06
CA TRP A 123 -5.00 17.77 -6.48
C TRP A 123 -6.09 18.31 -5.54
N GLU A 124 -7.11 17.50 -5.28
CA GLU A 124 -8.19 17.85 -4.35
C GLU A 124 -7.68 18.09 -2.93
N ARG A 125 -6.76 17.26 -2.45
CA ARG A 125 -6.12 17.45 -1.14
C ARG A 125 -5.41 18.80 -1.05
N MET A 126 -4.54 19.11 -2.02
CA MET A 126 -3.80 20.39 -2.04
C MET A 126 -4.76 21.58 -2.12
N ARG A 127 -5.85 21.46 -2.90
CA ARG A 127 -6.88 22.50 -3.01
C ARG A 127 -7.61 22.73 -1.69
N LEU A 128 -7.91 21.67 -0.94
CA LEU A 128 -8.54 21.76 0.38
C LEU A 128 -7.60 22.41 1.40
N GLU A 129 -6.32 22.05 1.40
CA GLU A 129 -5.30 22.65 2.28
C GLU A 129 -5.20 24.16 2.01
N ALA A 130 -5.06 24.58 0.74
CA ALA A 130 -5.00 26.00 0.37
C ALA A 130 -6.27 26.79 0.73
N ARG A 131 -7.46 26.15 0.69
CA ARG A 131 -8.72 26.79 1.12
C ARG A 131 -8.79 26.94 2.63
N LEU A 132 -8.32 25.94 3.37
CA LEU A 132 -8.28 25.96 4.84
C LEU A 132 -7.37 27.07 5.36
N GLU A 133 -6.18 27.21 4.77
CA GLU A 133 -5.22 28.27 5.13
C GLU A 133 -5.83 29.67 4.93
N ARG A 134 -6.55 29.89 3.80
CA ARG A 134 -7.25 31.16 3.53
C ARG A 134 -8.34 31.45 4.56
N LEU A 135 -9.10 30.45 4.98
CA LEU A 135 -10.13 30.60 6.01
C LEU A 135 -9.52 30.93 7.37
N GLN A 136 -8.40 30.29 7.74
CA GLN A 136 -7.69 30.56 8.98
C GLN A 136 -7.12 31.99 8.99
N ALA A 137 -6.52 32.45 7.89
CA ALA A 137 -6.02 33.82 7.75
C ALA A 137 -7.13 34.88 7.93
N ARG A 138 -8.27 34.71 7.25
CA ARG A 138 -9.43 35.61 7.43
C ARG A 138 -9.98 35.58 8.85
N LYS A 139 -10.05 34.39 9.46
CA LYS A 139 -10.50 34.26 10.86
C LYS A 139 -9.58 35.03 11.81
N SER A 140 -8.25 34.94 11.62
CA SER A 140 -7.30 35.70 12.46
C SER A 140 -7.42 37.21 12.27
N GLU A 141 -7.63 37.68 11.05
CA GLU A 141 -7.85 39.12 10.78
C GLU A 141 -9.10 39.64 11.50
N LEU A 142 -10.23 38.93 11.39
CA LEU A 142 -11.48 39.33 12.06
C LEU A 142 -11.35 39.33 13.59
N LEU A 143 -10.64 38.35 14.16
CA LEU A 143 -10.41 38.29 15.61
C LEU A 143 -9.49 39.41 16.11
N SER A 144 -8.61 39.95 15.27
CA SER A 144 -7.77 41.11 15.62
C SER A 144 -8.50 42.45 15.60
N GLN A 145 -9.72 42.50 15.03
CA GLN A 145 -10.54 43.72 14.94
C GLN A 145 -11.57 43.84 16.07
N LEU A 146 -11.77 42.78 16.86
CA LEU A 146 -12.65 42.74 18.04
C LEU A 146 -11.85 43.03 19.32
#